data_AF-A0A0N7MVU8-F1
#
_entry.id   AF-A0A0N7MVU8-F1
#
_cell.length_a   1.000
_cell.length_b   1.000
_cell.length_c   1.000
_cell.angle_alpha   90.00
_cell.angle_beta   90.00
_cell.angle_gamma   90.00
#
_symmetry.space_group_name_H-M   'P 1'
#
loop_
_entity.id
_entity.type
_entity.pdbx_description
1 polymer ?
#
loop_
_entity_poly.entity_id
_entity_poly.type
_entity_poly.pdbx_seq_one_letter_code
_entity_poly.pdbx_strand_id
1 'polypeptide(L)'
;MRLEACPHCGKFGTLHRSRSRNFYERVVKFFLPYKIYRCSECGWRGFRYIGWTEKLFGSGTPARRKVAKWKIYSFVFVIFVLLILTFLYFEKIGTSLAPIVKEILQRGQ
;
A
#
# COMPACT_ATOMS: atom_id res chain seq x y z
N MET A 1 -7.86 21.04 0.19
CA MET A 1 -8.98 20.48 0.99
C MET A 1 -10.17 20.34 0.05
N ARG A 2 -10.84 19.19 -0.02
CA ARG A 2 -12.11 19.08 -0.77
C ARG A 2 -13.21 19.78 0.04
N LEU A 3 -13.79 20.84 -0.50
CA LEU A 3 -14.94 21.54 0.08
C LEU A 3 -16.20 20.79 -0.34
N GLU A 4 -16.63 19.85 0.48
CA GLU A 4 -17.84 19.06 0.19
C GLU A 4 -19.09 19.83 0.64
N ALA A 5 -20.15 19.75 -0.16
CA ALA A 5 -21.46 20.28 0.20
C ALA A 5 -22.15 19.38 1.23
N CYS A 6 -22.82 20.01 2.20
CA CYS A 6 -23.69 19.26 3.09
C CYS A 6 -24.92 18.75 2.33
N PRO A 7 -25.29 17.45 2.45
CA PRO A 7 -26.46 16.91 1.75
C PRO A 7 -27.79 17.48 2.26
N HIS A 8 -27.82 18.04 3.47
CA HIS A 8 -29.04 18.56 4.06
C HIS A 8 -29.24 20.07 3.81
N CYS A 9 -28.17 20.87 3.85
CA CYS A 9 -28.27 22.32 3.69
C CYS A 9 -27.59 22.89 2.44
N GLY A 10 -26.93 22.06 1.64
CA GLY A 10 -26.24 22.47 0.41
C GLY A 10 -25.01 23.36 0.62
N LYS A 11 -24.75 23.86 1.83
CA LYS A 11 -23.63 24.76 2.11
C LYS A 11 -22.29 24.03 1.96
N PHE A 12 -21.39 24.65 1.20
CA PHE A 12 -20.03 24.14 0.96
C PHE A 12 -19.11 24.44 2.14
N GLY A 13 -18.20 23.51 2.45
CA GLY A 13 -17.11 23.75 3.41
C GLY A 13 -17.52 23.77 4.89
N THR A 14 -18.78 23.51 5.20
CA THR A 14 -19.33 23.47 6.56
C THR A 14 -19.21 22.09 7.21
N LEU A 15 -18.77 21.10 6.43
CA LEU A 15 -18.66 19.71 6.83
C LEU A 15 -17.32 19.44 7.51
N HIS A 16 -17.34 19.01 8.77
CA HIS A 16 -16.16 18.67 9.55
C HIS A 16 -16.23 17.24 10.09
N ARG A 17 -15.06 16.65 10.39
CA ARG A 17 -14.97 15.28 10.89
C ARG A 17 -15.45 15.22 12.34
N SER A 18 -16.37 14.29 12.62
CA SER A 18 -16.87 14.05 13.98
C SER A 18 -16.31 12.76 14.58
N ARG A 19 -16.38 12.65 15.92
CA ARG A 19 -15.98 11.44 16.67
C ARG A 19 -17.20 10.52 16.87
N SER A 20 -16.93 9.22 16.91
CA SER A 20 -17.91 8.20 17.26
C SER A 20 -18.32 8.36 18.72
N ARG A 21 -19.62 8.41 18.99
CA ARG A 21 -20.21 8.49 20.33
C ARG A 21 -20.64 7.11 20.82
N ASN A 22 -21.19 6.29 19.94
CA ASN A 22 -21.77 4.99 20.29
C ASN A 22 -20.87 3.82 19.86
N PHE A 23 -21.10 2.65 20.48
CA PHE A 23 -20.38 1.42 20.14
C PHE A 23 -20.64 1.00 18.69
N TYR A 24 -21.88 1.08 18.21
CA TYR A 24 -22.24 0.84 16.80
C TYR A 24 -21.42 1.71 15.84
N GLU A 25 -21.33 3.02 16.11
CA GLU A 25 -20.54 3.94 15.28
C GLU A 25 -19.05 3.60 15.28
N ARG A 26 -18.54 3.06 16.39
CA ARG A 26 -17.16 2.61 16.53
C ARG A 26 -16.90 1.35 15.69
N VAL A 27 -17.82 0.39 15.72
CA VAL A 27 -17.75 -0.85 14.91
C VAL A 27 -17.80 -0.52 13.42
N VAL A 28 -18.77 0.29 12.97
CA VAL A 28 -18.89 0.71 11.56
C VAL A 28 -17.62 1.42 11.08
N LYS A 29 -17.08 2.34 11.88
CA LYS A 29 -15.82 3.04 11.57
C LYS A 29 -14.63 2.08 11.49
N PHE A 30 -14.61 1.04 12.33
CA PHE A 30 -13.53 0.07 12.37
C PHE A 30 -13.58 -0.93 11.21
N PHE A 31 -14.76 -1.44 10.84
CA PHE A 31 -14.91 -2.45 9.79
C PHE A 31 -15.09 -1.87 8.40
N LEU A 32 -15.87 -0.80 8.24
CA LEU A 32 -16.20 -0.28 6.92
C LEU A 32 -15.42 1.01 6.59
N PRO A 33 -15.18 1.32 5.29
CA PRO A 33 -14.49 2.53 4.82
C PRO A 33 -15.36 3.80 4.93
N TYR A 34 -16.00 3.98 6.08
CA TYR A 34 -16.81 5.15 6.41
C TYR A 34 -16.16 5.97 7.54
N LYS A 35 -16.33 7.28 7.46
CA LYS A 35 -15.99 8.25 8.52
C LYS A 35 -17.24 9.08 8.77
N ILE A 36 -17.36 9.51 10.00
CA ILE A 36 -18.49 10.30 10.48
C ILE A 36 -18.18 11.76 10.26
N TYR A 37 -19.12 12.47 9.67
CA TYR A 37 -19.07 13.90 9.43
C TYR A 37 -20.23 14.59 10.12
N ARG A 38 -20.02 15.85 10.47
CA ARG A 38 -21.04 16.75 11.02
C ARG A 38 -21.00 18.07 10.27
N CYS A 39 -22.15 18.63 9.96
CA CYS A 39 -22.26 20.01 9.46
C CYS A 39 -22.33 20.98 10.65
N SER A 40 -21.57 22.08 10.61
CA SER A 40 -21.64 23.14 11.61
C SER A 40 -22.95 23.94 11.55
N GLU A 41 -23.51 24.10 10.35
CA GLU A 41 -24.66 24.97 10.09
C GLU A 41 -26.00 24.31 10.40
N CYS A 42 -26.27 23.15 9.78
CA CYS A 42 -27.56 22.46 9.96
C CYS A 42 -27.52 21.35 11.01
N GLY A 43 -26.34 21.05 11.58
CA GLY A 43 -26.18 19.99 12.57
C GLY A 43 -26.28 18.57 12.02
N TRP A 44 -26.49 18.38 10.72
CA TRP A 44 -26.54 17.06 10.07
C TRP A 44 -25.33 16.21 10.47
N ARG A 45 -25.58 14.96 10.84
CA ARG A 45 -24.58 13.97 11.22
C ARG A 45 -24.80 12.71 10.40
N GLY A 46 -23.75 12.21 9.76
CA GLY A 46 -23.85 11.00 8.97
C GLY A 46 -22.52 10.38 8.63
N PHE A 47 -22.60 9.18 8.08
CA PHE A 47 -21.45 8.47 7.53
C PHE A 47 -21.26 8.87 6.07
N ARG A 48 -20.02 9.20 5.70
CA ARG A 48 -19.63 9.27 4.29
C ARG A 48 -18.64 8.19 3.96
N TYR A 49 -18.74 7.68 2.74
CA TYR A 49 -17.79 6.72 2.18
C TYR A 49 -16.54 7.49 1.75
N ILE A 50 -15.37 7.00 2.14
CA ILE A 50 -14.08 7.64 1.84
C ILE A 50 -13.20 6.73 0.97
N GLY A 51 -13.66 5.51 0.69
CA GLY A 51 -12.89 4.52 -0.05
C GLY A 51 -12.03 3.65 0.87
N TRP A 52 -11.86 2.40 0.46
CA TRP A 52 -10.97 1.45 1.13
C TRP A 52 -9.51 1.90 1.09
N THR A 53 -9.11 2.62 0.04
CA THR A 53 -7.76 3.17 -0.14
C THR A 53 -7.39 4.15 0.96
N GLU A 54 -8.25 5.12 1.27
CA GLU A 54 -8.01 6.07 2.37
C GLU A 54 -8.07 5.43 3.75
N LYS A 55 -8.80 4.33 3.91
CA LYS A 55 -8.87 3.61 5.17
C LYS A 55 -7.60 2.81 5.44
N LEU A 56 -7.11 2.07 4.45
CA LEU A 56 -5.93 1.21 4.59
C LEU A 56 -4.63 2.01 4.59
N PHE A 57 -4.53 3.04 3.74
CA PHE A 57 -3.28 3.80 3.59
C PHE A 57 -3.26 5.11 4.38
N GLY A 58 -4.35 5.43 5.08
CA GLY A 58 -4.55 6.71 5.73
C GLY A 58 -4.58 7.86 4.71
N SER A 59 -5.22 8.98 5.06
CA SER A 59 -5.01 10.23 4.32
C SER A 59 -3.61 10.76 4.68
N GLY A 60 -2.57 10.05 4.25
CA GLY A 60 -1.18 10.44 4.44
C GLY A 60 -0.95 11.75 3.71
N THR A 61 -0.41 12.73 4.43
CA THR A 61 0.19 13.91 3.81
C THR A 61 1.13 13.46 2.68
N PRO A 62 1.20 14.18 1.55
CA PRO A 62 1.99 13.76 0.37
C PRO A 62 3.47 13.50 0.69
N ALA A 63 3.98 14.03 1.81
CA ALA A 63 5.33 13.79 2.33
C ALA A 63 5.61 12.32 2.71
N ARG A 64 4.65 11.60 3.31
CA ARG A 64 4.86 10.19 3.74
C ARG A 64 4.88 9.21 2.55
N ARG A 65 4.33 9.61 1.41
CA ARG A 65 4.23 8.79 0.17
C ARG A 65 5.57 8.66 -0.56
N LYS A 66 6.48 9.64 -0.42
CA LYS A 66 7.82 9.59 -1.04
C LYS A 66 8.73 8.59 -0.34
N VAL A 67 8.71 8.55 1.00
CA VAL A 67 9.56 7.67 1.82
C VAL A 67 9.18 6.20 1.66
N ALA A 68 7.89 5.88 1.59
CA ALA A 68 7.42 4.50 1.40
C ALA A 68 7.81 3.92 0.03
N LYS A 69 7.77 4.73 -1.04
CA LYS A 69 8.20 4.32 -2.38
C LYS A 69 9.69 3.97 -2.40
N TRP A 70 10.54 4.80 -1.79
CA TRP A 70 11.98 4.55 -1.72
C TRP A 70 12.33 3.25 -1.00
N LYS A 71 11.62 2.91 0.09
CA LYS A 71 11.84 1.63 0.79
C LYS A 71 11.47 0.42 -0.09
N ILE A 72 10.38 0.51 -0.85
CA ILE A 72 9.96 -0.56 -1.76
C ILE A 72 10.96 -0.72 -2.91
N TYR A 73 11.36 0.37 -3.56
CA TYR A 73 12.36 0.31 -4.64
C TYR A 73 13.71 -0.22 -4.14
N SER A 74 14.14 0.20 -2.94
CA SER A 74 15.36 -0.33 -2.32
C SER A 74 15.28 -1.84 -2.08
N PHE A 75 14.15 -2.34 -1.58
CA PHE A 75 13.95 -3.78 -1.37
C PHE A 75 13.94 -4.57 -2.68
N VAL A 76 13.23 -4.09 -3.70
CA VAL A 76 13.19 -4.73 -5.04
C VAL A 76 14.57 -4.74 -5.68
N PHE A 77 15.34 -3.65 -5.53
CA PHE A 77 16.71 -3.58 -6.03
C PHE A 77 17.63 -4.60 -5.36
N VAL A 78 17.53 -4.77 -4.04
CA VAL A 78 18.32 -5.79 -3.31
C VAL A 78 17.99 -7.20 -3.81
N ILE A 79 16.70 -7.53 -3.99
CA ILE A 79 16.30 -8.83 -4.54
C ILE A 79 16.87 -9.04 -5.95
N PHE A 80 16.79 -8.02 -6.80
CA PHE A 80 17.32 -8.10 -8.17
C PHE A 80 18.83 -8.35 -8.19
N VAL A 81 19.59 -7.67 -7.33
CA VAL A 81 21.04 -7.90 -7.19
C VAL A 81 21.33 -9.33 -6.73
N LEU A 82 20.57 -9.86 -5.76
CA LEU A 82 20.72 -11.24 -5.31
C LEU A 82 20.42 -12.26 -6.42
N LEU A 83 19.41 -12.00 -7.25
CA LEU A 83 19.10 -12.83 -8.42
C LEU A 83 20.23 -12.82 -9.45
N ILE A 84 20.84 -11.66 -9.72
CA ILE A 84 22.00 -11.58 -10.62
C ILE A 84 23.18 -12.35 -10.05
N LEU A 85 23.49 -12.17 -8.76
CA LEU A 85 24.61 -12.86 -8.12
C LEU A 85 24.44 -14.38 -8.15
N THR A 86 23.23 -14.88 -7.89
CA THR A 86 22.93 -16.30 -7.97
C THR A 86 23.05 -16.84 -9.39
N PHE A 87 22.59 -16.09 -10.40
CA PHE A 87 22.78 -16.44 -11.81
C PHE A 87 24.27 -16.51 -12.19
N LEU A 88 25.07 -15.52 -11.81
CA LEU A 88 26.52 -15.49 -12.07
C LEU A 88 27.26 -16.62 -11.33
N TYR A 89 26.81 -16.97 -10.12
CA TYR A 89 27.33 -18.11 -9.38
C TYR A 89 27.05 -19.43 -10.12
N PHE A 90 25.87 -19.57 -10.71
CA PHE A 90 25.49 -20.75 -11.49
C PHE A 90 26.34 -20.90 -12.76
N GLU A 91 26.59 -19.81 -13.50
CA GLU A 91 27.53 -19.78 -14.64
C GLU A 91 28.94 -20.21 -14.24
N LYS A 92 29.43 -19.73 -13.10
CA LYS A 92 30.75 -20.12 -12.58
C LYS A 92 30.84 -21.60 -12.21
N ILE A 93 29.76 -22.20 -11.72
CA ILE A 93 29.70 -23.65 -11.45
C ILE A 93 29.59 -24.43 -12.76
N GLY A 94 28.77 -23.98 -13.71
CA GLY A 94 28.62 -24.62 -15.02
C GLY A 94 29.94 -24.72 -15.78
N THR A 95 30.74 -23.65 -15.76
CA THR A 95 32.10 -23.64 -16.34
C THR A 95 33.06 -24.59 -15.63
N SER A 96 32.96 -24.77 -14.30
CA SER A 96 33.78 -25.75 -13.57
C SER A 96 33.38 -27.22 -13.83
N LEU A 97 32.12 -27.48 -14.20
CA LEU A 97 31.61 -28.83 -14.49
C LEU A 97 31.83 -29.25 -15.94
N ALA A 98 32.00 -28.31 -16.87
CA ALA A 98 32.26 -28.59 -18.28
C ALA A 98 33.40 -29.59 -18.56
N PRO A 99 34.59 -29.49 -17.93
CA PRO A 99 35.65 -30.49 -18.14
C PRO A 99 35.32 -31.86 -17.53
N ILE A 100 34.63 -31.89 -16.39
CA ILE A 100 34.22 -33.13 -15.71
C ILE A 100 33.20 -33.90 -16.55
N VAL A 101 32.22 -33.21 -17.11
CA VAL A 101 31.21 -33.83 -18.00
C VAL A 101 31.86 -34.38 -19.28
N LYS A 102 32.87 -33.69 -19.81
CA LYS A 102 33.63 -34.13 -20.99
C LYS A 102 34.41 -35.43 -20.73
N GLU A 103 35.04 -35.57 -19.56
CA GLU A 103 35.69 -36.82 -19.15
C GLU A 103 34.71 -37.98 -18.98
N ILE A 104 33.52 -37.73 -18.40
CA ILE A 104 32.49 -38.77 -18.22
C ILE A 104 32.00 -39.29 -19.59
N LEU A 105 31.82 -38.41 -20.57
CA LEU A 105 31.42 -38.80 -21.93
C LEU A 105 32.49 -39.62 -22.65
N GLN A 106 33.78 -39.27 -22.49
CA GLN A 106 34.87 -40.02 -23.13
C GLN A 106 35.14 -41.40 -22.50
N ARG A 107 34.73 -41.63 -21.25
CA ARG A 107 34.79 -42.95 -20.61
C ARG A 107 33.63 -43.88 -21.00
N GLY A 108 32.55 -43.32 -21.54
CA GLY A 108 31.35 -44.07 -21.94
C GLY A 108 31.35 -44.53 -23.40
N GLN A 109 32.31 -44.09 -24.21
CA GLN A 109 32.57 -44.57 -25.58
C GLN A 109 33.75 -45.55 -25.58
#